data_AF-A0A2U9IJF4-F1
#
_entry.id   AF-A0A2U9IJF4-F1
#
_cell.length_a   1.000
_cell.length_b   1.000
_cell.length_c   1.000
_cell.angle_alpha   90.00
_cell.angle_beta   90.00
_cell.angle_gamma   90.00
#
_symmetry.space_group_name_H-M   'P 1'
#
loop_
_entity.id
_entity.type
_entity.pdbx_description
1 polymer ?
#
loop_
_entity_poly.entity_id
_entity_poly.type
_entity_poly.pdbx_seq_one_letter_code
_entity_poly.pdbx_strand_id
1 'polypeptide(L)'
;MMNWKIFGSILIIVVIVAAVGIYELYFTKVASASIPEGKFVKISNEDLAPSGKIIIVEQSWYGCPVGAAASWAIYNVLREYGNVSYELHTSDPTHSPANIPGLVFLHFNSTSILQFYVAYVYNEYLNASYNGTPIPKNELIPVGEQILKEEYQQMGVPNASLVYNLIVKYETEINVQQFDKPAALYVNPPHLNFALLISGPNGTYIVTTPIVNPTILEGYSPGYVLNHLDQFTQIINASNMIQNTILEAAGPLAGECPT
;
A
#
# COMPACT_ATOMS: atom_id res chain seq x y z
N MET A 1 -8.59 -38.63 50.48
CA MET A 1 -9.53 -38.55 49.34
C MET A 1 -9.23 -37.28 48.58
N MET A 2 -8.72 -37.40 47.35
CA MET A 2 -8.40 -36.24 46.52
C MET A 2 -9.69 -35.60 46.03
N ASN A 3 -9.87 -34.30 46.29
CA ASN A 3 -11.11 -33.60 45.99
C ASN A 3 -11.20 -33.38 44.47
N TRP A 4 -11.88 -34.29 43.78
CA TRP A 4 -11.97 -34.35 42.30
C TRP A 4 -12.45 -33.04 41.67
N LYS A 5 -13.21 -32.24 42.43
CA LYS A 5 -13.65 -30.90 42.01
C LYS A 5 -12.48 -29.91 41.92
N ILE A 6 -11.53 -29.96 42.86
CA ILE A 6 -10.34 -29.10 42.84
C ILE A 6 -9.42 -29.50 41.68
N PHE A 7 -9.26 -30.81 41.46
CA PHE A 7 -8.44 -31.34 40.35
C PHE A 7 -9.03 -30.96 38.98
N GLY A 8 -10.36 -31.05 38.81
CA GLY A 8 -11.05 -30.61 37.60
C GLY A 8 -10.91 -29.12 37.32
N SER A 9 -11.04 -28.27 38.34
CA SER A 9 -10.86 -26.82 38.19
C SER A 9 -9.43 -26.44 37.79
N ILE A 10 -8.42 -27.10 38.36
CA ILE A 10 -7.01 -26.86 38.00
C ILE A 10 -6.77 -27.26 36.54
N LEU A 11 -7.32 -28.38 36.08
CA LEU A 11 -7.14 -28.85 34.71
C LEU A 11 -7.73 -27.87 33.69
N ILE A 12 -8.92 -27.32 33.97
CA ILE A 12 -9.58 -26.33 33.11
C ILE A 12 -8.76 -25.05 33.01
N ILE A 13 -8.23 -24.55 34.14
CA ILE A 13 -7.38 -23.35 34.16
C ILE A 13 -6.11 -23.58 33.33
N VAL A 14 -5.47 -24.73 33.45
CA VAL A 14 -4.27 -25.06 32.66
C VAL A 14 -4.58 -25.09 31.16
N VAL A 15 -5.72 -25.65 30.75
CA VAL A 15 -6.14 -25.67 29.34
C VAL A 15 -6.43 -24.26 28.82
N ILE A 16 -7.08 -23.40 29.61
CA ILE A 16 -7.35 -22.01 29.21
C ILE A 16 -6.04 -21.22 29.11
N VAL A 17 -5.15 -21.34 30.09
CA VAL A 17 -3.84 -20.66 30.06
C VAL A 17 -2.98 -21.16 28.90
N ALA A 18 -3.01 -22.46 28.60
CA ALA A 18 -2.33 -23.01 27.43
C ALA A 18 -2.97 -22.54 26.12
N ALA A 19 -4.30 -22.47 26.04
CA ALA A 19 -5.00 -21.98 24.86
C ALA A 19 -4.75 -20.48 24.62
N VAL A 20 -4.76 -19.65 25.67
CA VAL A 20 -4.40 -18.22 25.58
C VAL A 20 -2.92 -18.06 25.25
N GLY A 21 -2.03 -18.83 25.87
CA GLY A 21 -0.60 -18.81 25.60
C GLY A 21 -0.27 -19.27 24.17
N ILE A 22 -0.95 -20.29 23.65
CA ILE A 22 -0.84 -20.74 22.26
C ILE A 22 -1.45 -19.72 21.31
N TYR A 23 -2.61 -19.13 21.65
CA TYR A 23 -3.24 -18.09 20.86
C TYR A 23 -2.33 -16.86 20.74
N GLU A 24 -1.73 -16.39 21.84
CA GLU A 24 -0.71 -15.36 21.80
C GLU A 24 0.53 -15.84 21.03
N LEU A 25 1.09 -17.03 21.29
CA LEU A 25 2.25 -17.49 20.51
C LEU A 25 1.98 -17.66 19.00
N TYR A 26 0.76 -17.98 18.57
CA TYR A 26 0.39 -18.09 17.16
C TYR A 26 0.01 -16.75 16.52
N PHE A 27 -0.59 -15.82 17.27
CA PHE A 27 -1.10 -14.56 16.75
C PHE A 27 -0.23 -13.32 17.11
N THR A 28 0.53 -13.34 18.20
CA THR A 28 1.45 -12.27 18.64
C THR A 28 2.92 -12.53 18.32
N LYS A 29 3.27 -13.63 17.62
CA LYS A 29 4.57 -13.78 16.94
C LYS A 29 4.50 -13.57 15.43
N VAL A 30 3.89 -12.48 15.01
CA VAL A 30 4.57 -11.66 14.00
C VAL A 30 5.34 -10.66 14.82
N ALA A 31 6.63 -10.90 15.06
CA ALA A 31 7.50 -9.85 15.56
C ALA A 31 7.20 -8.61 14.72
N SER A 32 6.90 -7.49 15.38
CA SER A 32 6.80 -6.17 14.75
C SER A 32 8.16 -5.85 14.13
N ALA A 33 8.42 -6.47 12.98
CA ALA A 33 9.57 -6.21 12.16
C ALA A 33 9.21 -4.90 11.48
N SER A 34 9.87 -3.84 11.92
CA SER A 34 9.84 -2.58 11.21
C SER A 34 10.16 -2.83 9.74
N ILE A 35 9.47 -2.13 8.86
CA ILE A 35 9.66 -2.30 7.42
C ILE A 35 10.85 -1.46 6.95
N PRO A 36 11.69 -1.98 6.04
CA PRO A 36 12.72 -1.19 5.41
C PRO A 36 12.11 -0.17 4.44
N GLU A 37 12.66 1.05 4.41
CA GLU A 37 12.33 2.05 3.39
C GLU A 37 12.57 1.55 1.96
N GLY A 38 11.64 1.90 1.07
CA GLY A 38 11.73 1.70 -0.38
C GLY A 38 11.73 0.24 -0.82
N LYS A 39 11.20 -0.67 -0.02
CA LYS A 39 11.18 -2.10 -0.32
C LYS A 39 9.84 -2.73 0.03
N PHE A 40 9.40 -3.64 -0.83
CA PHE A 40 8.29 -4.52 -0.52
C PHE A 40 8.69 -5.53 0.55
N VAL A 41 7.78 -5.76 1.48
CA VAL A 41 7.86 -6.85 2.46
C VAL A 41 6.68 -7.77 2.29
N LYS A 42 6.90 -9.08 2.44
CA LYS A 42 5.80 -10.05 2.52
C LYS A 42 5.15 -9.95 3.89
N ILE A 43 3.84 -9.67 3.92
CA ILE A 43 3.09 -9.39 5.15
C ILE A 43 2.09 -10.48 5.51
N SER A 44 1.74 -11.32 4.54
CA SER A 44 0.86 -12.48 4.73
C SER A 44 1.15 -13.54 3.67
N ASN A 45 0.83 -14.80 3.99
CA ASN A 45 0.77 -15.89 3.01
C ASN A 45 -0.63 -16.00 2.37
N GLU A 46 -1.57 -15.18 2.77
CA GLU A 46 -2.92 -15.17 2.21
C GLU A 46 -2.95 -14.54 0.81
N ASP A 47 -3.73 -15.15 -0.06
CA ASP A 47 -4.09 -14.62 -1.37
C ASP A 47 -5.38 -13.79 -1.24
N LEU A 48 -5.24 -12.48 -1.35
CA LEU A 48 -6.34 -11.53 -1.34
C LEU A 48 -6.92 -11.27 -2.73
N ALA A 49 -6.30 -11.79 -3.79
CA ALA A 49 -6.81 -11.67 -5.14
C ALA A 49 -7.95 -12.69 -5.40
N PRO A 50 -8.80 -12.45 -6.40
CA PRO A 50 -9.67 -13.49 -6.92
C PRO A 50 -8.86 -14.67 -7.46
N SER A 51 -9.44 -15.88 -7.45
CA SER A 51 -8.77 -17.07 -7.97
C SER A 51 -8.26 -16.87 -9.41
N GLY A 52 -6.99 -17.18 -9.65
CA GLY A 52 -6.34 -17.02 -10.95
C GLY A 52 -5.98 -15.57 -11.30
N LYS A 53 -5.95 -14.66 -10.32
CA LYS A 53 -5.61 -13.25 -10.52
C LYS A 53 -4.55 -12.77 -9.54
N ILE A 54 -4.02 -11.59 -9.84
CA ILE A 54 -3.17 -10.77 -8.98
C ILE A 54 -3.87 -9.43 -8.81
N ILE A 55 -3.85 -8.85 -7.63
CA ILE A 55 -4.30 -7.48 -7.39
C ILE A 55 -3.13 -6.59 -6.99
N ILE A 56 -3.16 -5.36 -7.50
CA ILE A 56 -2.36 -4.24 -7.01
C ILE A 56 -3.34 -3.20 -6.48
N VAL A 57 -3.12 -2.74 -5.25
CA VAL A 57 -3.95 -1.73 -4.60
C VAL A 57 -3.06 -0.61 -4.10
N GLU A 58 -3.26 0.59 -4.65
CA GLU A 58 -2.58 1.82 -4.26
C GLU A 58 -3.47 2.67 -3.36
N GLN A 59 -2.88 3.22 -2.29
CA GLN A 59 -3.42 4.34 -1.54
C GLN A 59 -2.48 5.54 -1.75
N SER A 60 -3.04 6.68 -2.16
CA SER A 60 -2.31 7.94 -2.24
C SER A 60 -3.23 9.14 -1.99
N TRP A 61 -2.78 10.33 -2.35
CA TRP A 61 -3.57 11.56 -2.38
C TRP A 61 -3.06 12.47 -3.51
N TYR A 62 -3.91 13.38 -4.01
CA TYR A 62 -3.63 14.06 -5.28
C TYR A 62 -2.31 14.84 -5.29
N GLY A 63 -2.02 15.58 -4.23
CA GLY A 63 -0.80 16.38 -4.11
C GLY A 63 0.40 15.61 -3.54
N CYS A 64 0.36 14.28 -3.42
CA CYS A 64 1.44 13.50 -2.80
C CYS A 64 2.71 13.51 -3.66
N PRO A 65 3.85 14.09 -3.21
CA PRO A 65 5.09 14.02 -3.98
C PRO A 65 5.62 12.58 -4.11
N VAL A 66 5.38 11.75 -3.09
CA VAL A 66 5.77 10.32 -3.11
C VAL A 66 4.92 9.54 -4.09
N GLY A 67 3.60 9.70 -4.04
CA GLY A 67 2.67 9.09 -4.99
C GLY A 67 2.91 9.55 -6.43
N ALA A 68 3.11 10.86 -6.64
CA ALA A 68 3.45 11.42 -7.94
C ALA A 68 4.70 10.77 -8.55
N ALA A 69 5.79 10.65 -7.77
CA ALA A 69 7.00 10.00 -8.25
C ALA A 69 6.82 8.48 -8.50
N ALA A 70 6.12 7.79 -7.60
CA ALA A 70 5.84 6.35 -7.72
C ALA A 70 4.94 6.02 -8.92
N SER A 71 4.01 6.91 -9.27
CA SER A 71 3.05 6.71 -10.36
C SER A 71 3.72 6.42 -11.70
N TRP A 72 4.92 6.96 -11.97
CA TRP A 72 5.66 6.65 -13.19
C TRP A 72 6.13 5.20 -13.22
N ALA A 73 6.62 4.69 -12.10
CA ALA A 73 7.08 3.32 -11.98
C ALA A 73 5.90 2.33 -12.10
N ILE A 74 4.77 2.68 -11.48
CA ILE A 74 3.51 1.94 -11.54
C ILE A 74 2.99 1.92 -12.98
N TYR A 75 2.89 3.07 -13.65
CA TYR A 75 2.46 3.17 -15.05
C TYR A 75 3.31 2.33 -15.99
N ASN A 76 4.64 2.39 -15.82
CA ASN A 76 5.58 1.67 -16.67
C ASN A 76 5.42 0.14 -16.53
N VAL A 77 4.93 -0.36 -15.40
CA VAL A 77 4.55 -1.78 -15.24
C VAL A 77 3.15 -2.05 -15.78
N LEU A 78 2.15 -1.27 -15.36
CA LEU A 78 0.74 -1.52 -15.68
C LEU A 78 0.45 -1.53 -17.19
N ARG A 79 1.18 -0.72 -17.97
CA ARG A 79 1.03 -0.67 -19.44
C ARG A 79 1.31 -2.00 -20.15
N GLU A 80 2.04 -2.92 -19.51
CA GLU A 80 2.30 -4.27 -20.03
C GLU A 80 1.14 -5.24 -19.72
N TYR A 81 0.30 -4.91 -18.74
CA TYR A 81 -0.80 -5.76 -18.26
C TYR A 81 -2.18 -5.32 -18.75
N GLY A 82 -2.28 -4.14 -19.36
CA GLY A 82 -3.54 -3.59 -19.88
C GLY A 82 -3.46 -2.12 -20.25
N ASN A 83 -4.62 -1.52 -20.50
CA ASN A 83 -4.73 -0.12 -20.87
C ASN A 83 -4.90 0.75 -19.63
N VAL A 84 -3.98 1.69 -19.43
CA VAL A 84 -4.00 2.66 -18.33
C VAL A 84 -4.52 4.01 -18.83
N SER A 85 -5.59 4.51 -18.24
CA SER A 85 -6.07 5.88 -18.40
C SER A 85 -5.56 6.74 -17.25
N TYR A 86 -5.01 7.91 -17.57
CA TYR A 86 -4.38 8.80 -16.61
C TYR A 86 -4.47 10.26 -17.03
N GLU A 87 -4.28 11.15 -16.06
CA GLU A 87 -4.03 12.57 -16.28
C GLU A 87 -2.61 12.94 -15.87
N LEU A 88 -1.99 13.83 -16.65
CA LEU A 88 -0.72 14.44 -16.26
C LEU A 88 -0.99 15.40 -15.09
N HIS A 89 -0.25 15.24 -13.99
CA HIS A 89 -0.44 16.01 -12.77
C HIS A 89 0.89 16.36 -12.11
N THR A 90 0.85 17.24 -11.11
CA THR A 90 1.98 17.57 -10.26
C THR A 90 1.56 17.52 -8.80
N SER A 91 2.46 17.11 -7.91
CA SER A 91 2.22 17.18 -6.47
C SER A 91 1.96 18.61 -5.98
N ASP A 92 1.49 18.75 -4.73
CA ASP A 92 1.15 20.04 -4.11
C ASP A 92 2.26 21.10 -4.37
N PRO A 93 1.92 22.24 -5.00
CA PRO A 93 2.90 23.28 -5.32
C PRO A 93 3.45 23.99 -4.07
N THR A 94 2.80 23.82 -2.91
CA THR A 94 3.15 24.43 -1.63
C THR A 94 3.84 23.47 -0.66
N HIS A 95 3.88 22.18 -0.99
CA HIS A 95 4.59 21.14 -0.21
C HIS A 95 6.05 21.02 -0.65
N SER A 96 6.91 20.45 0.20
CA SER A 96 8.31 20.17 -0.15
C SER A 96 8.53 18.65 -0.26
N PRO A 97 9.04 18.14 -1.39
CA PRO A 97 9.36 18.88 -2.62
C PRO A 97 8.09 19.27 -3.39
N ALA A 98 8.15 20.42 -4.08
CA ALA A 98 7.01 21.04 -4.75
C ALA A 98 6.92 20.62 -6.22
N ASN A 99 5.70 20.59 -6.76
CA ASN A 99 5.46 20.38 -8.20
C ASN A 99 6.12 19.12 -8.76
N ILE A 100 6.18 18.03 -7.99
CA ILE A 100 6.75 16.78 -8.47
C ILE A 100 5.84 16.23 -9.58
N PRO A 101 6.35 16.02 -10.81
CA PRO A 101 5.55 15.51 -11.90
C PRO A 101 5.10 14.08 -11.60
N GLY A 102 3.86 13.76 -11.94
CA GLY A 102 3.26 12.44 -11.74
C GLY A 102 2.04 12.21 -12.63
N LEU A 103 1.37 11.11 -12.37
CA LEU A 103 0.14 10.69 -13.01
C LEU A 103 -0.97 10.51 -11.96
N VAL A 104 -2.16 10.99 -12.30
CA VAL A 104 -3.40 10.59 -11.62
C VAL A 104 -4.04 9.49 -12.45
N PHE A 105 -4.15 8.29 -11.89
CA PHE A 105 -4.79 7.17 -12.57
C PHE A 105 -6.30 7.30 -12.51
N LEU A 106 -6.95 7.24 -13.68
CA LEU A 106 -8.40 7.35 -13.80
C LEU A 106 -9.08 5.98 -13.94
N HIS A 107 -8.46 5.10 -14.71
CA HIS A 107 -9.02 3.78 -15.00
C HIS A 107 -7.93 2.82 -15.47
N PHE A 108 -8.07 1.54 -15.12
CA PHE A 108 -7.24 0.47 -15.66
C PHE A 108 -8.12 -0.64 -16.22
N ASN A 109 -7.98 -0.89 -17.51
CA ASN A 109 -8.65 -2.00 -18.18
C ASN A 109 -7.64 -3.12 -18.41
N SER A 110 -7.68 -4.13 -17.55
CA SER A 110 -6.81 -5.30 -17.61
C SER A 110 -7.05 -6.13 -18.85
N THR A 111 -5.98 -6.57 -19.49
CA THR A 111 -6.00 -7.57 -20.57
C THR A 111 -5.37 -8.90 -20.14
N SER A 112 -5.12 -9.08 -18.84
CA SER A 112 -4.30 -10.17 -18.29
C SER A 112 -4.82 -10.68 -16.92
N ILE A 113 -3.94 -11.31 -16.13
CA ILE A 113 -4.23 -11.78 -14.78
C ILE A 113 -4.17 -10.68 -13.70
N LEU A 114 -3.65 -9.50 -14.03
CA LEU A 114 -3.47 -8.42 -13.06
C LEU A 114 -4.67 -7.47 -13.03
N GLN A 115 -5.14 -7.10 -11.84
CA GLN A 115 -6.09 -6.02 -11.61
C GLN A 115 -5.41 -4.90 -10.81
N PHE A 116 -5.79 -3.66 -11.07
CA PHE A 116 -5.25 -2.48 -10.39
C PHE A 116 -6.38 -1.62 -9.84
N TYR A 117 -6.19 -1.17 -8.61
CA TYR A 117 -7.11 -0.30 -7.88
C TYR A 117 -6.30 0.80 -7.23
N VAL A 118 -6.84 2.02 -7.20
CA VAL A 118 -6.20 3.17 -6.57
C VAL A 118 -7.26 4.01 -5.85
N ALA A 119 -6.96 4.41 -4.62
CA ALA A 119 -7.75 5.38 -3.89
C ALA A 119 -6.93 6.64 -3.59
N TYR A 120 -7.43 7.79 -4.03
CA TYR A 120 -6.91 9.10 -3.64
C TYR A 120 -7.74 9.62 -2.46
N VAL A 121 -7.10 9.83 -1.32
CA VAL A 121 -7.81 10.12 -0.06
C VAL A 121 -8.05 11.62 0.15
N TYR A 122 -7.05 12.45 -0.17
CA TYR A 122 -7.08 13.90 0.03
C TYR A 122 -6.96 14.68 -1.28
N ASN A 123 -7.40 15.95 -1.25
CA ASN A 123 -7.18 16.90 -2.34
C ASN A 123 -5.71 17.33 -2.48
N GLU A 124 -5.40 18.10 -3.52
CA GLU A 124 -4.04 18.58 -3.84
C GLU A 124 -3.33 19.34 -2.71
N TYR A 125 -4.03 19.91 -1.72
CA TYR A 125 -3.45 20.76 -0.68
C TYR A 125 -3.49 20.14 0.72
N LEU A 126 -3.86 18.86 0.83
CA LEU A 126 -3.96 18.12 2.09
C LEU A 126 -4.81 18.87 3.15
N ASN A 127 -5.88 19.52 2.71
CA ASN A 127 -6.78 20.31 3.58
C ASN A 127 -8.26 19.95 3.40
N ALA A 128 -8.55 19.02 2.49
CA ALA A 128 -9.87 18.45 2.24
C ALA A 128 -9.74 17.01 1.76
N SER A 129 -10.84 16.28 1.78
CA SER A 129 -10.98 14.99 1.09
C SER A 129 -10.76 15.17 -0.42
N TYR A 130 -10.57 14.06 -1.12
CA TYR A 130 -10.44 14.03 -2.58
C TYR A 130 -11.59 14.72 -3.34
N ASN A 131 -12.78 14.82 -2.72
CA ASN A 131 -13.97 15.48 -3.28
C ASN A 131 -14.20 16.92 -2.78
N GLY A 132 -13.25 17.48 -2.01
CA GLY A 132 -13.28 18.89 -1.58
C GLY A 132 -13.99 19.15 -0.25
N THR A 133 -14.36 18.12 0.51
CA THR A 133 -14.90 18.30 1.87
C THR A 133 -13.76 18.65 2.83
N PRO A 134 -13.75 19.82 3.48
CA PRO A 134 -12.65 20.24 4.34
C PRO A 134 -12.35 19.25 5.48
N ILE A 135 -11.06 19.03 5.75
CA ILE A 135 -10.59 18.15 6.83
C ILE A 135 -9.66 18.94 7.75
N PRO A 136 -9.95 19.02 9.07
CA PRO A 136 -9.02 19.59 10.04
C PRO A 136 -7.68 18.84 10.04
N LYS A 137 -6.55 19.56 10.20
CA LYS A 137 -5.20 18.95 10.16
C LYS A 137 -5.00 17.80 11.15
N ASN A 138 -5.65 17.86 12.32
CA ASN A 138 -5.59 16.83 13.35
C ASN A 138 -6.53 15.63 13.10
N GLU A 139 -7.33 15.66 12.03
CA GLU A 139 -8.29 14.63 11.66
C GLU A 139 -7.94 13.93 10.34
N LEU A 140 -6.80 14.26 9.73
CA LEU A 140 -6.37 13.70 8.44
C LEU A 140 -6.35 12.16 8.48
N ILE A 141 -5.70 11.54 9.48
CA ILE A 141 -5.65 10.08 9.61
C ILE A 141 -7.05 9.45 9.77
N PRO A 142 -7.85 9.76 10.80
CA PRO A 142 -9.14 9.08 11.01
C PRO A 142 -10.14 9.33 9.86
N VAL A 143 -10.17 10.53 9.28
CA VAL A 143 -11.02 10.80 8.11
C VAL A 143 -10.49 10.07 6.88
N GLY A 144 -9.17 10.02 6.70
CA GLY A 144 -8.54 9.32 5.60
C GLY A 144 -8.77 7.81 5.64
N GLU A 145 -8.71 7.20 6.82
CA GLU A 145 -9.07 5.79 7.03
C GLU A 145 -10.52 5.50 6.64
N GLN A 146 -11.45 6.37 7.04
CA GLN A 146 -12.86 6.22 6.69
C GLN A 146 -13.08 6.32 5.17
N ILE A 147 -12.49 7.33 4.52
CA ILE A 147 -12.53 7.48 3.06
C ILE A 147 -11.97 6.25 2.38
N LEU A 148 -10.77 5.80 2.78
CA LEU A 148 -10.10 4.65 2.15
C LEU A 148 -10.95 3.38 2.22
N LYS A 149 -11.57 3.14 3.38
CA LYS A 149 -12.47 2.01 3.59
C LYS A 149 -13.68 2.05 2.64
N GLU A 150 -14.30 3.23 2.52
CA GLU A 150 -15.46 3.43 1.64
C GLU A 150 -15.08 3.27 0.17
N GLU A 151 -13.99 3.88 -0.28
CA GLU A 151 -13.51 3.82 -1.66
C GLU A 151 -13.18 2.38 -2.08
N TYR A 152 -12.48 1.61 -1.24
CA TYR A 152 -12.18 0.21 -1.55
C TYR A 152 -13.43 -0.66 -1.66
N GLN A 153 -14.45 -0.40 -0.84
CA GLN A 153 -15.74 -1.09 -0.94
C GLN A 153 -16.48 -0.69 -2.22
N GLN A 154 -16.52 0.60 -2.55
CA GLN A 154 -17.20 1.13 -3.73
C GLN A 154 -16.56 0.65 -5.05
N MET A 155 -15.22 0.62 -5.12
CA MET A 155 -14.49 0.09 -6.27
C MET A 155 -14.59 -1.43 -6.42
N GLY A 156 -15.10 -2.13 -5.41
CA GLY A 156 -15.18 -3.59 -5.42
C GLY A 156 -13.80 -4.26 -5.31
N VAL A 157 -12.89 -3.69 -4.53
CA VAL A 157 -11.58 -4.30 -4.26
C VAL A 157 -11.79 -5.71 -3.66
N PRO A 158 -11.20 -6.76 -4.24
CA PRO A 158 -11.26 -8.10 -3.67
C PRO A 158 -10.75 -8.11 -2.22
N ASN A 159 -11.51 -8.73 -1.30
CA ASN A 159 -11.21 -8.70 0.13
C ASN A 159 -11.02 -7.28 0.70
N ALA A 160 -11.77 -6.28 0.21
CA ALA A 160 -11.65 -4.85 0.55
C ALA A 160 -11.39 -4.57 2.04
N SER A 161 -12.15 -5.18 2.96
CA SER A 161 -11.98 -4.97 4.40
C SER A 161 -10.61 -5.42 4.93
N LEU A 162 -10.08 -6.54 4.42
CA LEU A 162 -8.78 -7.05 4.84
C LEU A 162 -7.64 -6.25 4.18
N VAL A 163 -7.78 -5.90 2.89
CA VAL A 163 -6.85 -4.99 2.20
C VAL A 163 -6.74 -3.65 2.93
N TYR A 164 -7.88 -3.05 3.26
CA TYR A 164 -7.97 -1.84 4.08
C TYR A 164 -7.23 -1.99 5.42
N ASN A 165 -7.56 -3.03 6.20
CA ASN A 165 -6.95 -3.25 7.51
C ASN A 165 -5.42 -3.41 7.43
N LEU A 166 -4.92 -4.10 6.40
CA LEU A 166 -3.48 -4.27 6.18
C LEU A 166 -2.81 -2.95 5.82
N ILE A 167 -3.37 -2.18 4.87
CA ILE A 167 -2.81 -0.89 4.48
C ILE A 167 -2.76 0.06 5.68
N VAL A 168 -3.88 0.21 6.41
CA VAL A 168 -3.92 1.08 7.60
C VAL A 168 -2.91 0.64 8.66
N LYS A 169 -2.87 -0.66 8.99
CA LYS A 169 -1.90 -1.18 9.97
C LYS A 169 -0.45 -0.81 9.61
N TYR A 170 -0.05 -1.00 8.35
CA TYR A 170 1.32 -0.70 7.92
C TYR A 170 1.61 0.79 7.71
N GLU A 171 0.57 1.61 7.55
CA GLU A 171 0.69 3.07 7.52
C GLU A 171 0.76 3.67 8.93
N THR A 172 -0.03 3.18 9.90
CA THR A 172 -0.28 3.88 11.17
C THR A 172 0.29 3.19 12.40
N GLU A 173 0.63 1.89 12.33
CA GLU A 173 1.09 1.12 13.50
C GLU A 173 2.51 0.55 13.33
N ILE A 174 2.89 0.12 12.13
CA ILE A 174 4.21 -0.52 11.89
C ILE A 174 5.28 0.53 11.59
N ASN A 175 6.35 0.52 12.38
CA ASN A 175 7.47 1.46 12.20
C ASN A 175 8.22 1.21 10.88
N VAL A 176 8.65 2.28 10.25
CA VAL A 176 9.69 2.26 9.22
C VAL A 176 11.06 2.32 9.91
N GLN A 177 11.96 1.39 9.56
CA GLN A 177 13.26 1.21 10.22
C GLN A 177 14.07 2.50 10.35
N GLN A 178 14.10 3.32 9.30
CA GLN A 178 14.89 4.54 9.20
C GLN A 178 14.35 5.68 10.07
N PHE A 179 13.04 5.71 10.32
CA PHE A 179 12.36 6.81 11.01
C PHE A 179 11.92 6.48 12.43
N ASP A 180 11.93 5.18 12.78
CA ASP A 180 11.37 4.63 14.03
C ASP A 180 9.95 5.13 14.33
N LYS A 181 9.18 5.32 13.25
CA LYS A 181 7.80 5.79 13.25
C LYS A 181 7.02 5.16 12.11
N PRO A 182 5.70 4.97 12.25
CA PRO A 182 4.83 4.59 11.15
C PRO A 182 4.81 5.63 10.02
N ALA A 183 4.46 5.18 8.82
CA ALA A 183 4.50 6.02 7.63
C ALA A 183 3.67 7.29 7.73
N ALA A 184 2.46 7.15 8.28
CA ALA A 184 1.54 8.25 8.49
C ALA A 184 1.99 9.24 9.58
N LEU A 185 2.96 8.87 10.41
CA LEU A 185 3.41 9.64 11.58
C LEU A 185 4.80 10.25 11.44
N TYR A 186 5.61 9.86 10.44
CA TYR A 186 6.87 10.54 10.14
C TYR A 186 6.70 11.75 9.21
N VAL A 187 5.56 11.86 8.54
CA VAL A 187 5.19 13.00 7.69
C VAL A 187 4.56 14.15 8.49
N ASN A 188 4.57 15.36 7.93
CA ASN A 188 4.04 16.55 8.59
C ASN A 188 3.13 17.37 7.63
N PRO A 189 1.85 17.61 7.97
CA PRO A 189 1.14 17.07 9.14
C PRO A 189 1.02 15.53 9.07
N PRO A 190 0.76 14.81 10.18
CA PRO A 190 0.47 13.38 10.12
C PRO A 190 -0.76 13.07 9.26
N HIS A 191 -0.63 12.16 8.30
CA HIS A 191 -1.68 11.76 7.34
C HIS A 191 -1.33 10.44 6.67
N LEU A 192 -2.31 9.73 6.11
CA LEU A 192 -2.04 8.57 5.24
C LEU A 192 -1.25 9.00 4.00
N ASN A 193 -0.03 8.51 3.85
CA ASN A 193 0.93 9.08 2.90
C ASN A 193 0.88 8.38 1.54
N PHE A 194 1.32 7.12 1.50
CA PHE A 194 1.42 6.33 0.29
C PHE A 194 1.61 4.85 0.66
N ALA A 195 0.76 3.99 0.11
CA ALA A 195 0.93 2.54 0.22
C ALA A 195 0.68 1.86 -1.12
N LEU A 196 1.45 0.82 -1.41
CA LEU A 196 1.23 -0.07 -2.54
C LEU A 196 1.22 -1.52 -2.04
N LEU A 197 0.07 -2.18 -2.16
CA LEU A 197 -0.13 -3.58 -1.79
C LEU A 197 -0.25 -4.42 -3.05
N ILE A 198 0.46 -5.56 -3.08
CA ILE A 198 0.43 -6.52 -4.18
C ILE A 198 0.08 -7.89 -3.59
N SER A 199 -0.96 -8.55 -4.11
CA SER A 199 -1.37 -9.87 -3.65
C SER A 199 -1.68 -10.81 -4.79
N GLY A 200 -1.32 -12.08 -4.60
CA GLY A 200 -1.67 -13.19 -5.47
C GLY A 200 -1.49 -14.54 -4.76
N PRO A 201 -1.50 -15.67 -5.50
CA PRO A 201 -1.51 -17.01 -4.91
C PRO A 201 -0.34 -17.35 -3.98
N ASN A 202 0.78 -16.63 -4.07
CA ASN A 202 1.95 -16.85 -3.21
C ASN A 202 2.02 -15.90 -2.01
N GLY A 203 1.01 -15.06 -1.80
CA GLY A 203 0.87 -14.19 -0.64
C GLY A 203 0.74 -12.71 -0.96
N THR A 204 0.77 -11.92 0.11
CA THR A 204 0.55 -10.47 0.07
C THR A 204 1.81 -9.71 0.49
N TYR A 205 2.12 -8.66 -0.26
CA TYR A 205 3.29 -7.80 -0.12
C TYR A 205 2.86 -6.34 -0.01
N ILE A 206 3.62 -5.52 0.71
CA ILE A 206 3.35 -4.09 0.84
C ILE A 206 4.62 -3.26 0.89
N VAL A 207 4.54 -2.02 0.43
CA VAL A 207 5.47 -0.94 0.71
C VAL A 207 4.69 0.32 1.09
N THR A 208 5.11 1.05 2.13
CA THR A 208 4.46 2.30 2.59
C THR A 208 5.43 3.50 2.62
N THR A 209 6.50 3.39 1.84
CA THR A 209 7.58 4.38 1.78
C THR A 209 7.97 4.66 0.32
N PRO A 210 8.67 5.76 0.03
CA PRO A 210 9.01 6.12 -1.34
C PRO A 210 9.83 5.01 -2.04
N ILE A 211 9.30 4.49 -3.15
CA ILE A 211 10.03 3.59 -4.06
C ILE A 211 10.82 4.37 -5.13
N VAL A 212 10.45 5.63 -5.36
CA VAL A 212 11.18 6.61 -6.16
C VAL A 212 11.36 7.84 -5.28
N ASN A 213 12.59 8.34 -5.14
CA ASN A 213 12.83 9.58 -4.43
C ASN A 213 12.26 10.75 -5.26
N PRO A 214 11.28 11.54 -4.75
CA PRO A 214 10.64 12.57 -5.54
C PRO A 214 11.58 13.69 -6.01
N THR A 215 12.66 13.97 -5.27
CA THR A 215 13.56 15.08 -5.61
C THR A 215 14.32 14.89 -6.93
N ILE A 216 14.43 13.66 -7.43
CA ILE A 216 15.05 13.39 -8.73
C ILE A 216 14.24 13.97 -9.90
N LEU A 217 12.96 14.26 -9.66
CA LEU A 217 12.01 14.75 -10.67
C LEU A 217 11.76 16.26 -10.57
N GLU A 218 12.42 16.96 -9.63
CA GLU A 218 12.32 18.41 -9.51
C GLU A 218 12.74 19.12 -10.81
N GLY A 219 11.95 20.10 -11.22
CA GLY A 219 12.21 20.91 -12.41
C GLY A 219 11.78 20.27 -13.74
N TYR A 220 11.35 19.01 -13.75
CA TYR A 220 10.76 18.38 -14.94
C TYR A 220 9.25 18.60 -15.00
N SER A 221 8.70 18.64 -16.22
CA SER A 221 7.25 18.61 -16.43
C SER A 221 6.75 17.18 -16.57
N PRO A 222 5.47 16.89 -16.27
CA PRO A 222 4.90 15.55 -16.46
C PRO A 222 5.03 15.04 -17.91
N GLY A 223 4.83 15.92 -18.89
CA GLY A 223 5.01 15.58 -20.30
C GLY A 223 6.47 15.27 -20.67
N TYR A 224 7.45 15.90 -20.01
CA TYR A 224 8.85 15.55 -20.21
C TYR A 224 9.14 14.16 -19.67
N VAL A 225 8.74 13.87 -18.42
CA VAL A 225 8.99 12.57 -17.79
C VAL A 225 8.35 11.43 -18.60
N LEU A 226 7.08 11.59 -19.00
CA LEU A 226 6.36 10.58 -19.80
C LEU A 226 7.10 10.21 -21.10
N ASN A 227 7.67 11.20 -21.80
CA ASN A 227 8.36 10.98 -23.08
C ASN A 227 9.80 10.49 -22.94
N HIS A 228 10.35 10.45 -21.71
CA HIS A 228 11.74 10.11 -21.42
C HIS A 228 11.87 9.15 -20.23
N LEU A 229 10.84 8.32 -19.96
CA LEU A 229 10.79 7.42 -18.80
C LEU A 229 12.03 6.52 -18.69
N ASP A 230 12.54 6.06 -19.83
CA ASP A 230 13.74 5.21 -19.96
C ASP A 230 15.03 5.89 -19.50
N GLN A 231 15.05 7.23 -19.42
CA GLN A 231 16.21 8.00 -18.97
C GLN A 231 16.29 8.12 -17.43
N PHE A 232 15.21 7.79 -16.72
CA PHE A 232 15.16 7.87 -15.25
C PHE A 232 15.42 6.50 -14.64
N THR A 233 16.69 6.17 -14.41
CA THR A 233 17.11 4.85 -13.88
C THR A 233 16.40 4.47 -12.58
N GLN A 234 16.10 5.43 -11.71
CA GLN A 234 15.37 5.18 -10.45
C GLN A 234 13.91 4.77 -10.70
N ILE A 235 13.24 5.35 -11.71
CA ILE A 235 11.90 4.93 -12.13
C ILE A 235 11.97 3.50 -12.67
N ILE A 236 12.93 3.21 -13.54
CA ILE A 236 13.13 1.86 -14.11
C ILE A 236 13.42 0.82 -13.00
N ASN A 237 14.27 1.16 -12.04
CA ASN A 237 14.57 0.28 -10.90
C ASN A 237 13.33 0.03 -10.03
N ALA A 238 12.50 1.06 -9.80
CA ALA A 238 11.25 0.91 -9.08
C ALA A 238 10.22 0.08 -9.86
N SER A 239 10.14 0.24 -11.19
CA SER A 239 9.31 -0.61 -12.06
C SER A 239 9.74 -2.07 -11.97
N ASN A 240 11.05 -2.34 -12.04
CA ASN A 240 11.58 -3.70 -11.90
C ASN A 240 11.27 -4.27 -10.51
N MET A 241 11.32 -3.46 -9.46
CA MET A 241 10.95 -3.89 -8.11
C MET A 241 9.47 -4.28 -8.02
N ILE A 242 8.57 -3.45 -8.59
CA ILE A 242 7.14 -3.75 -8.66
C ILE A 242 6.92 -5.03 -9.47
N GLN A 243 7.54 -5.16 -10.65
CA GLN A 243 7.43 -6.33 -11.51
C GLN A 243 7.89 -7.61 -10.82
N ASN A 244 9.05 -7.57 -10.16
CA ASN A 244 9.54 -8.71 -9.39
C ASN A 244 8.60 -9.09 -8.25
N THR A 245 8.02 -8.10 -7.56
CA THR A 245 7.05 -8.36 -6.50
C THR A 245 5.75 -8.97 -7.06
N ILE A 246 5.29 -8.53 -8.24
CA ILE A 246 4.17 -9.15 -8.95
C ILE A 246 4.49 -10.61 -9.25
N LEU A 247 5.67 -10.91 -9.81
CA LEU A 247 6.09 -12.28 -10.12
C LEU A 247 6.19 -13.16 -8.87
N GLU A 248 6.72 -12.60 -7.78
CA GLU A 248 6.77 -13.28 -6.48
C GLU A 248 5.36 -13.59 -5.96
N ALA A 249 4.45 -12.62 -5.97
CA ALA A 249 3.06 -12.79 -5.53
C ALA A 249 2.27 -13.75 -6.44
N ALA A 250 2.56 -13.76 -7.75
CA ALA A 250 1.94 -14.63 -8.74
C ALA A 250 2.17 -16.12 -8.43
N GLY A 251 3.37 -16.47 -7.95
CA GLY A 251 3.77 -17.86 -7.68
C GLY A 251 3.51 -18.78 -8.87
N PRO A 252 2.57 -19.74 -8.77
CA PRO A 252 2.20 -20.61 -9.89
C PRO A 252 1.76 -19.87 -11.16
N LEU A 253 1.25 -18.63 -11.04
CA LEU A 253 0.80 -17.81 -12.17
C LEU A 253 1.93 -17.00 -12.82
N ALA A 254 3.18 -17.08 -12.34
CA ALA A 254 4.27 -16.23 -12.83
C ALA A 254 4.52 -16.37 -14.35
N GLY A 255 4.22 -17.54 -14.94
CA GLY A 255 4.32 -17.76 -16.39
C GLY A 255 3.25 -17.05 -17.23
N GLU A 256 2.24 -16.47 -16.60
CA GLU A 256 1.18 -15.69 -17.24
C GLU A 256 1.46 -14.17 -17.18
N CYS A 257 2.52 -13.75 -16.48
CA CYS A 257 2.98 -12.37 -16.45
C CYS A 257 3.84 -12.05 -17.69
N PRO A 258 3.70 -10.85 -18.28
CA PRO A 258 4.66 -10.32 -19.24
C PRO A 258 6.09 -10.28 -18.65
N THR A 259 7.10 -10.51 -19.48
CA THR A 259 8.53 -10.50 -19.12
C THR A 259 9.31 -9.46 -19.88
#